data_AF-A9ZRH7-F1
#
_entry.id   AF-A9ZRH7-F1
#
_cell.length_a   1.000
_cell.length_b   1.000
_cell.length_c   1.000
_cell.angle_alpha   90.00
_cell.angle_beta   90.00
_cell.angle_gamma   90.00
#
_symmetry.space_group_name_H-M   'P 1'
#
loop_
_entity.id
_entity.type
_entity.pdbx_description
1 polymer ?
#
loop_
_entity_poly.entity_id
_entity_poly.type
_entity_poly.pdbx_seq_one_letter_code
_entity_poly.pdbx_strand_id
1 'polypeptide(L)'
;NACGLSCDTSGFSSFKTLMSALRTRFGSNYLVTAAITADGTSGGKIDAADYGGASQYVDWYNVMSYDYFGAWAATGPTAPHSPLTSWTGIPIPGFTTDDAIQKLKSKGVPSSKLLIGIGF
;
A
#
# COMPACT_ATOMS: atom_id res chain seq x y z
N ASN A 1 1.18 -11.78 -3.83
CA ASN A 1 0.97 -11.92 -5.28
C ASN A 1 1.82 -10.92 -6.05
N ALA A 2 3.14 -11.02 -5.97
CA ALA A 2 4.06 -10.18 -6.73
C ALA A 2 5.45 -10.83 -6.71
N CYS A 3 6.28 -10.54 -7.72
CA CYS A 3 7.65 -11.02 -7.78
C CYS A 3 8.64 -9.91 -7.43
N GLY A 4 9.60 -10.23 -6.55
CA GLY A 4 10.79 -9.44 -6.27
C GLY A 4 12.02 -10.35 -6.38
N LEU A 5 12.75 -10.55 -5.28
CA LEU A 5 13.79 -11.59 -5.20
C LEU A 5 13.22 -13.01 -5.34
N SER A 6 12.01 -13.21 -4.80
CA SER A 6 11.18 -14.39 -4.99
C SER A 6 9.75 -13.96 -5.31
N CYS A 7 8.97 -14.87 -5.89
CA CYS A 7 7.56 -14.64 -6.15
C CYS A 7 6.73 -15.07 -4.95
N ASP A 8 5.96 -14.14 -4.39
CA ASP A 8 4.90 -14.46 -3.46
C ASP A 8 3.63 -14.85 -4.24
N THR A 9 3.18 -16.09 -4.05
CA THR A 9 2.01 -16.69 -4.69
C THR A 9 0.93 -17.13 -3.68
N SER A 10 0.98 -16.57 -2.46
CA SER A 10 0.09 -16.96 -1.35
C SER A 10 -1.41 -16.72 -1.61
N GLY A 11 -1.78 -15.94 -2.62
CA GLY A 11 -3.17 -15.68 -3.02
C GLY A 11 -3.74 -14.40 -2.39
N PHE A 12 -4.80 -13.87 -3.01
CA PHE A 12 -5.41 -12.57 -2.68
C PHE A 12 -5.84 -12.44 -1.21
N SER A 13 -6.36 -13.52 -0.63
CA SER A 13 -6.88 -13.54 0.75
C SER A 13 -5.83 -13.75 1.83
N SER A 14 -4.59 -14.11 1.47
CA SER A 14 -3.55 -14.52 2.44
C SER A 14 -3.26 -13.43 3.48
N PHE A 15 -3.14 -12.17 3.04
CA PHE A 15 -2.91 -11.04 3.93
C PHE A 15 -4.05 -10.87 4.94
N LYS A 16 -5.31 -10.95 4.49
CA LYS A 16 -6.48 -10.90 5.37
C LYS A 16 -6.49 -12.05 6.39
N THR A 17 -6.19 -13.27 5.95
CA THR A 17 -6.10 -14.43 6.83
C THR A 17 -5.05 -14.21 7.92
N LEU A 18 -3.87 -13.69 7.56
CA LEU A 18 -2.83 -13.36 8.52
C LEU A 18 -3.29 -12.30 9.52
N MET A 19 -3.88 -11.19 9.05
CA MET A 19 -4.36 -10.11 9.94
C MET A 19 -5.46 -10.60 10.89
N SER A 20 -6.37 -11.46 10.41
CA SER A 20 -7.40 -12.09 11.24
C SER A 20 -6.78 -12.97 12.35
N ALA A 21 -5.76 -13.77 12.03
CA ALA A 21 -5.06 -14.60 13.00
C ALA A 21 -4.34 -13.76 14.06
N LEU A 22 -3.66 -12.68 13.65
CA LEU A 22 -3.02 -11.75 14.58
C LEU A 22 -4.05 -11.09 15.50
N ARG A 23 -5.15 -10.56 14.96
CA ARG A 23 -6.21 -9.97 15.78
C ARG A 23 -6.78 -10.97 16.77
N THR A 24 -6.99 -12.23 16.37
CA THR A 24 -7.44 -13.30 17.28
C THR A 24 -6.44 -13.54 18.41
N ARG A 25 -5.14 -13.59 18.10
CA ARG A 25 -4.08 -13.87 19.08
C ARG A 25 -3.86 -12.75 20.08
N PHE A 26 -3.91 -11.51 19.60
CA PHE A 26 -3.63 -10.31 20.39
C PHE A 26 -4.88 -9.71 21.06
N GLY A 27 -6.08 -9.97 20.53
CA GLY A 27 -7.32 -9.41 21.05
C GLY A 27 -7.39 -7.88 20.85
N SER A 28 -8.30 -7.22 21.60
CA SER A 28 -8.54 -5.78 21.50
C SER A 28 -7.60 -4.93 22.35
N ASN A 29 -6.84 -5.54 23.27
CA ASN A 29 -6.00 -4.81 24.22
C ASN A 29 -4.65 -4.38 23.62
N TYR A 30 -4.34 -4.84 22.41
CA TYR A 30 -3.08 -4.55 21.73
C TYR A 30 -3.36 -4.02 20.33
N LEU A 31 -2.46 -3.14 19.89
CA LEU A 31 -2.46 -2.62 18.53
C LEU A 31 -1.96 -3.69 17.56
N VAL A 32 -2.67 -3.85 16.45
CA VAL A 32 -2.26 -4.61 15.28
C VAL A 32 -2.32 -3.66 14.09
N THR A 33 -1.17 -3.28 13.56
CA THR A 33 -1.06 -2.36 12.42
C THR A 33 -0.25 -3.04 11.32
N ALA A 34 -0.32 -2.52 10.10
CA ALA A 34 0.52 -3.01 9.01
C ALA A 34 1.00 -1.84 8.13
N ALA A 35 2.28 -1.85 7.78
CA ALA A 35 2.78 -1.03 6.69
C ALA A 35 2.44 -1.69 5.36
N ILE A 36 1.90 -0.92 4.40
CA ILE A 36 1.40 -1.45 3.12
C ILE A 36 1.94 -0.64 1.95
N THR A 37 1.99 -1.28 0.78
CA THR A 37 2.38 -0.64 -0.48
C THR A 37 1.45 0.53 -0.84
N ALA A 38 2.00 1.49 -1.58
CA ALA A 38 1.26 2.62 -2.13
C ALA A 38 1.16 2.57 -3.67
N ASP A 39 1.37 1.39 -4.27
CA ASP A 39 1.16 1.17 -5.71
C ASP A 39 -0.34 1.08 -6.02
N GLY A 40 -0.92 2.24 -6.33
CA GLY A 40 -2.33 2.45 -6.66
C GLY A 40 -2.69 2.20 -8.12
N THR A 41 -1.75 1.76 -8.96
CA THR A 41 -1.97 1.57 -10.39
C THR A 41 -3.00 0.47 -10.67
N SER A 42 -3.56 0.46 -11.88
CA SER A 42 -4.46 -0.62 -12.31
C SER A 42 -3.68 -1.93 -12.43
N GLY A 43 -4.07 -2.95 -11.66
CA GLY A 43 -3.32 -4.20 -11.58
C GLY A 43 -2.07 -4.12 -10.70
N GLY A 44 -1.86 -3.01 -10.00
CA GLY A 44 -0.74 -2.79 -9.10
C GLY A 44 -0.85 -3.61 -7.81
N LYS A 45 0.12 -3.45 -6.91
CA LYS A 45 0.22 -4.25 -5.67
C LYS A 45 -0.99 -4.07 -4.74
N ILE A 46 -1.66 -2.90 -4.73
CA ILE A 46 -2.90 -2.72 -3.96
C ILE A 46 -4.03 -3.62 -4.49
N ASP A 47 -4.08 -3.91 -5.80
CA ASP A 47 -5.07 -4.82 -6.39
C ASP A 47 -4.79 -6.30 -6.06
N ALA A 48 -3.59 -6.62 -5.60
CA ALA A 48 -3.10 -7.98 -5.46
C ALA A 48 -3.45 -8.66 -4.12
N ALA A 49 -4.04 -7.93 -3.16
CA ALA A 49 -4.43 -8.44 -1.85
C ALA A 49 -5.72 -7.81 -1.30
N ASP A 50 -6.42 -8.54 -0.42
CA ASP A 50 -7.69 -8.11 0.20
C ASP A 50 -7.48 -7.08 1.35
N TYR A 51 -6.99 -5.89 1.02
CA TYR A 51 -6.79 -4.81 2.02
C TYR A 51 -8.09 -4.33 2.65
N GLY A 52 -9.18 -4.29 1.87
CA GLY A 52 -10.51 -3.93 2.34
C GLY A 52 -11.04 -4.91 3.38
N GLY A 53 -11.04 -6.20 3.06
CA GLY A 53 -11.44 -7.25 3.99
C GLY A 53 -10.50 -7.37 5.19
N ALA A 54 -9.20 -7.12 5.03
CA ALA A 54 -8.23 -7.11 6.13
C ALA A 54 -8.38 -5.90 7.06
N SER A 55 -8.95 -4.78 6.58
CA SER A 55 -9.03 -3.52 7.33
C SER A 55 -9.82 -3.63 8.63
N GLN A 56 -10.72 -4.61 8.75
CA GLN A 56 -11.48 -4.85 9.99
C GLN A 56 -10.60 -5.42 11.13
N TYR A 57 -9.45 -6.03 10.80
CA TYR A 57 -8.59 -6.68 11.78
C TYR A 57 -7.41 -5.81 12.24
N VAL A 58 -7.03 -4.79 11.48
CA VAL A 58 -5.99 -3.84 11.86
C VAL A 58 -6.58 -2.60 12.52
N ASP A 59 -5.83 -1.94 13.39
CA ASP A 59 -6.19 -0.62 13.92
C ASP A 59 -6.06 0.45 12.83
N TRP A 60 -4.93 0.44 12.11
CA TRP A 60 -4.70 1.26 10.92
C TRP A 60 -3.60 0.67 10.02
N TYR A 61 -3.50 1.22 8.82
CA TYR A 61 -2.41 0.99 7.87
C TYR A 61 -1.47 2.20 7.83
N ASN A 62 -0.18 1.91 7.78
CA ASN A 62 0.85 2.89 7.44
C ASN A 62 1.12 2.76 5.93
N VAL A 63 0.53 3.64 5.13
CA VAL A 63 0.67 3.60 3.67
C VAL A 63 2.05 4.13 3.32
N MET A 64 2.90 3.30 2.71
CA MET A 64 4.28 3.66 2.35
C MET A 64 4.28 4.53 1.08
N SER A 65 3.71 5.73 1.18
CA SER A 65 3.54 6.70 0.08
C SER A 65 4.82 7.47 -0.24
N TYR A 66 5.92 6.75 -0.37
CA TYR A 66 7.26 7.20 -0.70
C TYR A 66 7.94 6.12 -1.56
N ASP A 67 9.14 6.40 -2.06
CA ASP A 67 9.92 5.52 -2.94
C ASP A 67 9.19 5.14 -4.24
N TYR A 68 8.35 6.04 -4.74
CA TYR A 68 7.72 5.90 -6.06
C TYR A 68 8.75 5.95 -7.20
N PHE A 69 9.74 6.82 -7.06
CA PHE A 69 10.80 7.04 -8.03
C PHE A 69 12.13 7.18 -7.30
N GLY A 70 13.23 6.77 -7.93
CA GLY A 70 14.54 6.80 -7.28
C GLY A 70 15.66 6.36 -8.21
N ALA A 71 16.88 6.34 -7.66
CA ALA A 71 18.11 6.13 -8.42
C ALA A 71 18.26 4.72 -9.03
N TRP A 72 17.37 3.77 -8.71
CA TRP A 72 17.31 2.49 -9.39
C TRP A 72 16.97 2.63 -10.89
N ALA A 73 16.27 3.69 -11.28
CA ALA A 73 16.15 4.10 -12.68
C ALA A 73 17.37 4.94 -13.08
N ALA A 74 18.53 4.28 -13.26
CA ALA A 74 19.83 4.95 -13.40
C ALA A 74 19.92 5.93 -14.58
N THR A 75 19.17 5.68 -15.67
CA THR A 75 19.09 6.55 -16.85
C THR A 75 17.94 7.56 -16.77
N GLY A 76 17.31 7.69 -15.61
CA GLY A 76 16.14 8.51 -15.38
C GLY A 76 14.86 7.98 -16.04
N PRO A 77 13.84 8.84 -16.19
CA PRO A 77 13.83 10.26 -15.79
C PRO A 77 13.92 10.46 -14.27
N THR A 78 14.45 11.60 -13.84
CA THR A 78 14.38 12.01 -12.42
C THR A 78 12.95 12.42 -12.08
N ALA A 79 12.49 12.10 -10.88
CA ALA A 79 11.17 12.47 -10.37
C ALA A 79 11.18 12.50 -8.82
N PRO A 80 10.26 13.26 -8.18
CA PRO A 80 10.14 13.27 -6.73
C PRO A 80 9.75 11.88 -6.22
N HIS A 81 10.48 11.32 -5.24
CA HIS A 81 10.18 9.97 -4.73
C HIS A 81 8.85 9.86 -3.95
N SER A 82 8.28 10.99 -3.52
CA SER A 82 7.08 11.05 -2.66
C SER A 82 6.12 12.17 -3.11
N PRO A 83 5.57 12.11 -4.35
CA PRO A 83 4.65 13.15 -4.82
C PRO A 83 3.27 12.99 -4.18
N LEU A 84 2.67 14.12 -3.77
CA LEU A 84 1.31 14.12 -3.23
C LEU A 84 0.27 13.86 -4.33
N THR A 85 0.41 14.53 -5.46
CA THR A 85 -0.53 14.50 -6.60
C THR A 85 0.19 14.28 -7.93
N SER A 86 -0.58 13.96 -8.97
CA SER A 86 -0.07 13.76 -10.34
C SER A 86 0.34 15.08 -11.01
N TRP A 87 1.16 14.99 -12.06
CA TRP A 87 1.58 16.11 -12.89
C TRP A 87 1.78 15.69 -14.36
N THR A 88 1.73 16.65 -15.28
CA THR A 88 2.06 16.41 -16.69
C THR A 88 3.50 15.96 -16.83
N GLY A 89 3.73 14.77 -17.39
CA GLY A 89 5.06 14.20 -17.54
C GLY A 89 5.52 13.34 -16.37
N ILE A 90 4.63 12.96 -15.45
CA ILE A 90 4.91 11.92 -14.46
C ILE A 90 5.38 10.63 -15.17
N PRO A 91 6.49 10.00 -14.75
CA PRO A 91 7.01 8.81 -15.45
C PRO A 91 6.08 7.61 -15.37
N ILE A 92 5.38 7.44 -14.24
CA ILE A 92 4.42 6.36 -14.01
C ILE A 92 3.11 6.98 -13.50
N PRO A 93 2.07 7.11 -14.33
CA PRO A 93 0.76 7.58 -13.88
C PRO A 93 0.19 6.69 -12.77
N GLY A 94 -0.35 7.29 -11.71
CA GLY A 94 -0.86 6.57 -10.54
C GLY A 94 0.16 6.35 -9.41
N PHE A 95 1.42 6.74 -9.60
CA PHE A 95 2.45 6.69 -8.55
C PHE A 95 2.46 7.98 -7.73
N THR A 96 1.37 8.22 -7.01
CA THR A 96 1.20 9.38 -6.13
C THR A 96 0.49 8.99 -4.85
N THR A 97 0.69 9.79 -3.80
CA THR A 97 0.03 9.58 -2.50
C THR A 97 -1.49 9.60 -2.63
N ASP A 98 -2.06 10.58 -3.35
CA ASP A 98 -3.50 10.67 -3.56
C ASP A 98 -4.04 9.43 -4.29
N ASP A 99 -3.41 9.01 -5.38
CA ASP A 99 -3.83 7.82 -6.13
C ASP A 99 -3.86 6.56 -5.25
N ALA A 100 -2.84 6.36 -4.41
CA ALA A 100 -2.77 5.24 -3.47
C ALA A 100 -3.92 5.28 -2.43
N ILE A 101 -4.18 6.46 -1.87
CA ILE A 101 -5.23 6.64 -0.86
C ILE A 101 -6.62 6.46 -1.48
N GLN A 102 -6.89 7.04 -2.64
CA GLN A 102 -8.16 6.84 -3.34
C GLN A 102 -8.35 5.37 -3.74
N LYS A 103 -7.28 4.69 -4.19
CA LYS A 103 -7.32 3.27 -4.48
C LYS A 103 -7.73 2.45 -3.26
N LEU A 104 -7.07 2.61 -2.11
CA LEU A 104 -7.41 1.88 -0.88
C LEU A 104 -8.84 2.16 -0.42
N LYS A 105 -9.30 3.42 -0.50
CA LYS A 105 -10.68 3.79 -0.21
C LYS A 105 -11.67 3.10 -1.15
N SER A 106 -11.36 3.03 -2.46
CA SER A 106 -12.19 2.30 -3.44
C SER A 106 -12.26 0.79 -3.18
N LYS A 107 -11.27 0.23 -2.47
CA LYS A 107 -11.26 -1.16 -1.99
C LYS A 107 -12.02 -1.35 -0.66
N GLY A 108 -12.63 -0.29 -0.12
CA GLY A 108 -13.42 -0.34 1.10
C GLY A 108 -12.62 -0.12 2.39
N VAL A 109 -11.38 0.37 2.31
CA VAL A 109 -10.64 0.73 3.53
C VAL A 109 -11.14 2.08 4.07
N PRO A 110 -11.57 2.17 5.35
CA PRO A 110 -12.01 3.44 5.93
C PRO A 110 -10.88 4.47 6.00
N SER A 111 -11.16 5.73 5.68
CA SER A 111 -10.16 6.82 5.73
C SER A 111 -9.52 6.98 7.12
N SER A 112 -10.26 6.72 8.20
CA SER A 112 -9.75 6.78 9.58
C SER A 112 -8.69 5.72 9.90
N LYS A 113 -8.49 4.73 9.02
CA LYS A 113 -7.49 3.69 9.14
C LYS A 113 -6.31 3.88 8.19
N LEU A 114 -6.19 5.02 7.52
CA LEU A 114 -5.13 5.28 6.55
C LEU A 114 -4.22 6.41 7.04
N LEU A 115 -2.98 6.08 7.38
CA LEU A 115 -1.94 7.05 7.67
C LEU A 115 -1.02 7.18 6.45
N ILE A 116 -0.81 8.41 5.98
CA ILE A 116 0.13 8.70 4.89
C ILE A 116 1.58 8.62 5.40
N GLY A 117 2.49 8.15 4.55
CA GLY A 117 3.91 8.03 4.86
C GLY A 117 4.69 9.29 4.48
N ILE A 118 5.67 9.65 5.30
CA ILE A 118 6.62 10.75 5.04
C ILE A 118 8.04 10.19 5.17
N GLY A 119 8.85 10.31 4.12
CA GLY A 119 10.29 9.97 4.16
C GLY A 119 11.11 11.11 4.78
N PHE A 120 12.00 10.79 5.70
CA PHE A 120 12.90 11.75 6.39
C PHE A 120 14.36 11.53 5.98
#